data_AF-A0A920I5I4-F1
#
_entry.id   AF-A0A920I5I4-F1
#
_cell.length_a   1.000
_cell.length_b   1.000
_cell.length_c   1.000
_cell.angle_alpha   90.00
_cell.angle_beta   90.00
_cell.angle_gamma   90.00
#
_symmetry.space_group_name_H-M   'P 1'
#
loop_
_entity.id
_entity.type
_entity.pdbx_description
1 polymer ?
#
loop_
_entity_poly.entity_id
_entity_poly.type
_entity_poly.pdbx_seq_one_letter_code
_entity_poly.pdbx_strand_id
1 'polypeptide(L)'
;MTPIASPDLLATQPKRAKPKVPFGSLIERGMIQPGDVLFDSKRRFTARVRADGSLVTDNSESGSIHSLGAKLQSLPSCNGWTFWHITHDGKDVPIDSFRDEVRAADEGNA
;
A
#
# COMPACT_ATOMS: atom_id res chain seq x y z
N MET A 1 12.74 14.93 -56.71
CA MET A 1 12.36 13.70 -55.99
C MET A 1 12.78 13.89 -54.54
N THR A 2 11.83 14.26 -53.70
CA THR A 2 12.03 14.57 -52.27
C THR A 2 12.12 13.27 -51.48
N PRO A 3 13.11 13.08 -50.59
CA PRO A 3 12.94 12.17 -49.48
C PRO A 3 12.30 12.94 -48.33
N ILE A 4 11.06 12.57 -47.98
CA ILE A 4 10.47 12.92 -46.69
C ILE A 4 11.10 11.98 -45.66
N ALA A 5 12.13 12.46 -44.98
CA ALA A 5 12.60 11.85 -43.75
C ALA A 5 11.78 12.45 -42.61
N SER A 6 10.65 11.83 -42.30
CA SER A 6 9.96 12.04 -41.02
C SER A 6 10.39 10.92 -40.07
N PRO A 7 11.37 11.14 -39.19
CA PRO A 7 11.54 10.31 -38.00
C PRO A 7 10.52 10.73 -36.95
N ASP A 8 9.22 10.58 -37.24
CA ASP A 8 8.17 10.62 -36.21
C ASP A 8 7.96 9.19 -35.72
N LEU A 9 8.99 8.67 -35.06
CA LEU A 9 8.96 7.37 -34.39
C LEU A 9 9.23 7.62 -32.91
N LEU A 10 8.17 7.44 -32.12
CA LEU A 10 8.22 6.99 -30.72
C LEU A 10 8.70 8.02 -29.68
N ALA A 11 7.97 9.11 -29.52
CA ALA A 11 7.93 9.82 -28.23
C ALA A 11 6.62 9.47 -27.50
N THR A 12 6.48 8.22 -27.03
CA THR A 12 5.53 7.96 -25.96
C THR A 12 6.06 8.66 -24.73
N GLN A 13 5.48 9.83 -24.41
CA GLN A 13 5.78 10.48 -23.12
C GLN A 13 5.61 9.42 -22.02
N PRO A 14 6.62 9.16 -21.19
CA PRO A 14 6.43 8.26 -20.07
C PRO A 14 5.34 8.89 -19.22
N LYS A 15 4.14 8.27 -19.19
CA LYS A 15 3.14 8.54 -18.16
C LYS A 15 3.89 8.42 -16.85
N ARG A 16 4.14 9.54 -16.17
CA ARG A 16 4.80 9.56 -14.86
C ARG A 16 4.04 8.56 -14.00
N ALA A 17 4.65 7.40 -13.77
CA ALA A 17 4.06 6.41 -12.90
C ALA A 17 3.99 7.05 -11.52
N LYS A 18 2.80 7.04 -10.90
CA LYS A 18 2.64 7.57 -9.54
C LYS A 18 3.73 6.97 -8.64
N PRO A 19 4.38 7.77 -7.78
CA PRO A 19 5.43 7.28 -6.91
C PRO A 19 4.94 6.06 -6.13
N LYS A 20 5.76 5.00 -6.13
CA LYS A 20 5.47 3.76 -5.41
C LYS A 20 5.65 4.03 -3.92
N VAL A 21 4.56 3.98 -3.17
CA VAL A 21 4.56 4.13 -1.71
C VAL A 21 4.59 2.73 -1.07
N PRO A 22 5.72 2.29 -0.46
CA PRO A 22 5.77 1.05 0.29
C PRO A 22 5.06 1.20 1.64
N PHE A 23 4.62 0.08 2.22
CA PHE A 23 3.96 0.09 3.53
C PHE A 23 4.84 0.68 4.64
N GLY A 24 6.15 0.41 4.60
CA GLY A 24 7.12 0.98 5.54
C GLY A 24 7.10 2.52 5.57
N SER A 25 6.82 3.20 4.45
CA SER A 25 6.73 4.65 4.44
C SER A 25 5.57 5.21 5.26
N LEU A 26 4.49 4.45 5.46
CA LEU A 26 3.43 4.84 6.38
C LEU A 26 3.91 4.81 7.83
N ILE A 27 4.80 3.87 8.14
CA ILE A 27 5.40 3.72 9.47
C ILE A 27 6.41 4.84 9.72
N GLU A 28 7.30 5.08 8.77
CA GLU A 28 8.31 6.15 8.87
C GLU A 28 7.69 7.55 9.01
N ARG A 29 6.49 7.76 8.43
CA ARG A 29 5.74 9.01 8.53
C ARG A 29 4.83 9.09 9.76
N GLY A 30 4.78 8.04 10.59
CA GLY A 30 3.95 7.99 11.79
C GLY A 30 2.44 7.87 11.54
N MET A 31 2.03 7.57 10.31
CA MET A 31 0.62 7.35 9.95
C MET A 31 0.10 6.02 10.49
N ILE A 32 1.00 5.03 10.58
CA ILE A 32 0.77 3.74 11.23
C ILE A 32 1.95 3.50 12.18
N GLN A 33 1.70 3.07 13.40
CA GLN A 33 2.73 2.84 14.40
C GLN A 33 2.96 1.35 14.63
N PRO A 34 4.20 0.92 14.95
CA PRO A 34 4.44 -0.42 15.45
C PRO A 34 3.58 -0.68 16.70
N GLY A 35 2.84 -1.77 16.70
CA GLY A 35 1.85 -2.11 17.72
C GLY A 35 0.40 -1.86 17.30
N ASP A 36 0.16 -1.06 16.26
CA ASP A 36 -1.19 -0.83 15.74
C ASP A 36 -1.84 -2.15 15.30
N VAL A 37 -3.14 -2.25 15.52
CA VAL A 37 -3.94 -3.42 15.14
C VAL A 37 -4.66 -3.12 13.84
N LEU A 38 -4.30 -3.86 12.80
CA LEU A 38 -5.03 -3.91 11.54
C LEU A 38 -6.07 -5.03 11.59
N PHE A 39 -7.19 -4.81 10.91
CA PHE A 39 -8.28 -5.79 10.80
C PHE A 39 -8.87 -5.80 9.39
N ASP A 40 -9.54 -6.88 8.99
CA ASP A 40 -10.31 -6.84 7.74
C ASP A 40 -11.65 -6.11 7.92
N SER A 41 -12.29 -5.71 6.81
CA SER A 41 -13.59 -5.00 6.83
C SER A 41 -14.69 -5.69 7.67
N LYS A 42 -14.64 -7.02 7.84
CA LYS A 42 -15.60 -7.81 8.64
C LYS A 42 -15.10 -8.14 10.06
N ARG A 43 -13.93 -7.64 10.47
CA ARG A 43 -13.29 -7.92 11.78
C ARG A 43 -13.14 -9.42 12.09
N ARG A 44 -12.94 -10.24 11.07
CA ARG A 44 -12.65 -11.69 11.15
C ARG A 44 -11.18 -11.97 11.40
N PHE A 45 -10.32 -11.15 10.83
CA PHE A 45 -8.87 -11.27 10.91
C PHE A 45 -8.28 -10.02 11.55
N THR A 46 -7.29 -10.22 12.40
CA THR A 46 -6.56 -9.16 13.09
C THR A 46 -5.06 -9.44 13.02
N ALA A 47 -4.26 -8.39 12.88
CA ALA A 47 -2.82 -8.48 12.91
C ALA A 47 -2.20 -7.20 13.48
N ARG A 48 -1.11 -7.34 14.23
CA ARG A 48 -0.33 -6.22 14.76
C ARG A 48 0.79 -5.83 13.80
N VAL A 49 1.01 -4.53 13.67
CA VAL A 49 2.12 -3.97 12.89
C VAL A 49 3.43 -4.12 13.66
N ARG A 50 4.48 -4.60 13.01
CA ARG A 50 5.84 -4.67 13.55
C ARG A 50 6.68 -3.49 13.05
N ALA A 51 7.77 -3.21 13.77
CA ALA A 51 8.71 -2.14 13.43
C ALA A 51 9.39 -2.34 12.06
N ASP A 52 9.54 -3.58 11.60
CA ASP A 52 10.09 -3.90 10.28
C ASP A 52 9.07 -3.77 9.13
N GLY A 53 7.80 -3.44 9.43
CA GLY A 53 6.73 -3.34 8.44
C GLY A 53 6.03 -4.65 8.12
N SER A 54 6.40 -5.77 8.74
CA SER A 54 5.58 -6.98 8.74
C SER A 54 4.37 -6.87 9.67
N LEU A 55 3.38 -7.71 9.42
CA LEU A 55 2.23 -7.94 10.27
C LEU A 55 2.40 -9.28 10.99
N VAL A 56 1.87 -9.38 12.21
CA VAL A 56 1.85 -10.61 13.00
C VAL A 56 0.48 -10.84 13.65
N THR A 57 -0.05 -12.06 13.58
CA THR A 57 -1.29 -12.46 14.26
C THR A 57 -1.01 -12.99 15.66
N ASP A 58 -2.03 -13.07 16.51
CA ASP A 58 -1.94 -13.72 17.83
C ASP A 58 -1.49 -15.19 17.75
N ASN A 59 -1.76 -15.87 16.62
CA ASN A 59 -1.32 -17.24 16.37
C ASN A 59 0.13 -17.32 15.83
N SER A 60 0.93 -16.27 15.99
CA SER A 60 2.33 -16.19 15.53
C SER A 60 2.53 -16.33 14.02
N GLU A 61 1.50 -16.11 13.20
CA GLU A 61 1.66 -16.03 11.76
C GLU A 61 2.11 -14.63 11.37
N SER A 62 3.16 -14.53 10.55
CA SER A 62 3.71 -13.26 10.12
C SER A 62 3.89 -13.15 8.62
N GLY A 63 3.88 -11.92 8.11
CA GLY A 63 4.22 -11.63 6.72
C GLY A 63 3.97 -10.17 6.35
N SER A 64 4.20 -9.83 5.08
CA SER A 64 3.78 -8.54 4.55
C SER A 64 2.25 -8.39 4.59
N ILE A 65 1.75 -7.16 4.40
CA ILE A 65 0.31 -6.89 4.28
C ILE A 65 -0.39 -7.75 3.22
N HIS A 66 0.31 -8.13 2.15
CA HIS A 66 -0.23 -8.95 1.07
C HIS A 66 -0.15 -10.44 1.40
N SER A 67 1.04 -10.92 1.77
CA SER A 67 1.27 -12.35 2.02
C SER A 67 0.49 -12.84 3.23
N LEU A 68 0.40 -12.05 4.30
CA LEU A 68 -0.41 -12.42 5.47
C LEU A 68 -1.91 -12.40 5.15
N GLY A 69 -2.39 -11.37 4.45
CA GLY A 69 -3.79 -11.30 4.02
C GLY A 69 -4.19 -12.45 3.11
N ALA A 70 -3.30 -12.87 2.20
CA ALA A 70 -3.50 -14.03 1.34
C ALA A 70 -3.55 -15.34 2.16
N LYS A 71 -2.60 -15.50 3.08
CA LYS A 71 -2.51 -16.67 3.97
C LYS A 71 -3.76 -16.85 4.81
N LEU A 72 -4.24 -15.79 5.45
CA LEU A 72 -5.43 -15.82 6.32
C LEU A 72 -6.73 -16.13 5.56
N GLN A 73 -6.81 -15.73 4.30
CA GLN A 73 -7.96 -16.00 3.44
C GLN A 73 -7.85 -17.33 2.69
N SER A 74 -6.74 -18.07 2.84
CA SER A 74 -6.43 -19.25 2.01
C SER A 74 -6.50 -18.95 0.50
N LEU A 75 -6.00 -17.78 0.09
CA LEU A 75 -5.96 -17.30 -1.29
C LEU A 75 -4.52 -17.27 -1.83
N PRO A 76 -4.31 -17.40 -3.15
CA PRO A 76 -2.98 -17.31 -3.75
C PRO A 76 -2.39 -15.89 -3.68
N SER A 77 -3.24 -14.87 -3.57
CA SER A 77 -2.82 -13.47 -3.45
C SER A 77 -3.90 -12.64 -2.75
N CYS A 78 -3.50 -11.48 -2.23
CA CYS A 78 -4.38 -10.53 -1.57
C CYS A 78 -3.88 -9.11 -1.83
N ASN A 79 -4.79 -8.19 -2.15
CA ASN A 79 -4.49 -6.75 -2.12
C ASN A 79 -4.54 -6.25 -0.68
N GLY A 80 -3.39 -6.29 0.00
CA GLY A 80 -3.27 -5.90 1.42
C GLY A 80 -3.72 -4.48 1.71
N TRP A 81 -3.57 -3.55 0.75
CA TRP A 81 -3.93 -2.14 0.94
C TRP A 81 -5.41 -1.91 1.20
N THR A 82 -6.27 -2.66 0.50
CA THR A 82 -7.73 -2.54 0.62
C THR A 82 -8.31 -3.59 1.57
N PHE A 83 -7.56 -4.64 1.85
CA PHE A 83 -7.98 -5.69 2.78
C PHE A 83 -7.87 -5.23 4.23
N TRP A 84 -6.71 -4.68 4.60
CA TRP A 84 -6.46 -4.21 5.96
C TRP A 84 -7.03 -2.82 6.20
N HIS A 85 -7.70 -2.70 7.33
CA HIS A 85 -8.29 -1.49 7.87
C HIS A 85 -7.69 -1.20 9.24
N ILE A 86 -7.69 0.08 9.60
CA ILE A 86 -7.30 0.58 10.91
C ILE A 86 -8.36 1.57 11.38
N THR A 87 -8.56 1.66 12.70
CA THR A 87 -9.39 2.71 13.27
C THR A 87 -8.55 3.98 13.40
N HIS A 88 -8.86 4.99 12.60
CA HIS A 88 -8.21 6.29 12.60
C HIS A 88 -9.27 7.39 12.82
N ASP A 89 -9.05 8.26 13.82
CA ASP A 89 -10.01 9.30 14.22
C ASP A 89 -11.44 8.75 14.48
N GLY A 90 -11.52 7.57 15.11
CA GLY A 90 -12.80 6.90 15.41
C GLY A 90 -13.51 6.30 14.19
N LYS A 91 -12.89 6.29 13.01
CA LYS A 91 -13.43 5.70 11.78
C LYS A 91 -12.57 4.54 11.29
N ASP A 92 -13.21 3.49 10.82
CA ASP A 92 -12.53 2.36 10.21
C ASP A 92 -12.23 2.70 8.74
N VAL A 93 -10.95 2.84 8.40
CA VAL A 93 -10.49 3.20 7.05
C VAL A 93 -9.53 2.14 6.51
N PRO A 94 -9.56 1.85 5.19
CA PRO A 94 -8.55 0.99 4.59
C PRO A 94 -7.18 1.66 4.65
N ILE A 95 -6.12 0.88 4.84
CA ILE A 95 -4.76 1.44 4.90
C ILE A 95 -4.32 2.09 3.57
N ASP A 96 -5.04 1.81 2.48
CA ASP A 96 -4.88 2.49 1.19
C ASP A 96 -5.10 4.01 1.29
N SER A 97 -5.96 4.49 2.19
CA SER A 97 -6.24 5.91 2.36
C SER A 97 -4.97 6.70 2.71
N PHE A 98 -4.13 6.19 3.62
CA PHE A 98 -2.85 6.81 3.96
C PHE A 98 -1.88 6.82 2.78
N ARG A 99 -1.98 5.84 1.87
CA ARG A 99 -1.14 5.78 0.67
C ARG A 99 -1.46 6.94 -0.27
N ASP A 100 -2.73 7.29 -0.41
CA ASP A 100 -3.16 8.42 -1.21
C ASP A 100 -2.77 9.76 -0.57
N GLU A 101 -2.81 9.86 0.77
CA GLU A 101 -2.28 11.02 1.51
C GLU A 101 -0.78 11.23 1.26
N VAL A 102 0.03 10.16 1.31
CA VAL A 102 1.47 10.23 1.02
C VAL A 102 1.72 10.67 -0.42
N ARG A 103 0.96 10.17 -1.39
CA ARG A 103 1.09 10.56 -2.80
C ARG A 103 0.77 12.04 -3.00
N ALA A 104 -0.33 12.52 -2.40
CA ALA A 104 -0.71 13.93 -2.48
C ALA A 104 0.36 14.84 -1.85
N ALA A 105 0.96 14.43 -0.74
CA ALA A 105 2.05 15.15 -0.09
C ALA A 105 3.33 15.20 -0.94
N ASP A 106 3.65 14.10 -1.65
CA ASP A 106 4.84 14.02 -2.50
C ASP A 106 4.68 14.81 -3.82
N GLU A 107 3.48 14.80 -4.42
CA GLU A 107 3.17 15.60 -5.61
C GLU A 107 3.15 17.11 -5.33
N GLY A 108 2.85 17.54 -4.10
CA GLY A 108 2.90 18.95 -3.69
C GLY A 108 4.30 19.48 -3.33
N ASN A 109 5.30 18.60 -3.24
CA ASN A 109 6.70 18.94 -2.92
C ASN A 109 7.64 18.85 -4.15
N ALA A 110 7.07 18.63 -5.34
CA ALA A 110 7.80 18.46 -6.61
C ALA A 110 7.77 19.70 -7.50
#